data_AF-A0A9C9YU88-F1
#
_entry.id   AF-A0A9C9YU88-F1
#
_cell.length_a   1.000
_cell.length_b   1.000
_cell.length_c   1.000
_cell.angle_alpha   90.00
_cell.angle_beta   90.00
_cell.angle_gamma   90.00
#
_symmetry.space_group_name_H-M   'P 1'
#
loop_
_entity.id
_entity.type
_entity.pdbx_description
1 polymer ?
#
loop_
_entity_poly.entity_id
_entity_poly.type
_entity_poly.pdbx_seq_one_letter_code
_entity_poly.pdbx_strand_id
1 'polypeptide(L)'
;MSDSFFILFKTRPLKRALDILFSLLGLLVALPVALVIAIAIRLESPGEIFFSQKRLGLGGRVFDLYKFRKFPADWGTSGPGVTVAGDARMTLVGKYLERTKLDELPQLWNIFRGEMSFVGPRPESTRYADLFKGPYRKVLDFVPGIFGPNQIAFRNESAMYPPDEDPEAFYQRHLFPKKARADIAYFSSATTLSDLFWIVKGLWVSVVGVVDWRWALRHMGPPLLMDFLAVEAAWAMGLFARFGGGLLDRVATDYLMGFWLLPAVVLPVMVLGGGYRHTLRHIVLSDVLRVAGLLAIGWLAGFIGLLWFGSREISLGVGPIGLLFLVGLAVAPRVIIKEAIRRRIVMGNGDSGEKKIIIFGTDDRGINLGSLIQRGFPVARLVGFLDNCPEVRGRSILDHKVLGSERDLPTLLSVYRFDQLWLSFSPDSIQRERLEKWTRQNGVTLIILPEIPAFEGLFPSPVLSRENPDLLATNGEVANVS
;
A
#
# COMPACT_ATOMS: atom_id res chain seq x y z
N MET A 1 5.44 43.05 4.52
CA MET A 1 4.67 43.31 5.76
C MET A 1 3.21 43.74 5.51
N SER A 2 2.69 43.71 4.27
CA SER A 2 1.33 44.16 3.93
C SER A 2 0.28 43.05 3.70
N ASP A 3 0.69 41.79 3.50
CA ASP A 3 -0.25 40.72 3.10
C ASP A 3 -0.92 39.98 4.27
N SER A 4 -0.22 39.79 5.39
CA SER A 4 -0.77 39.12 6.57
C SER A 4 -1.88 39.93 7.25
N PHE A 5 -1.83 41.27 7.14
CA PHE A 5 -2.86 42.17 7.65
C PHE A 5 -4.18 42.06 6.87
N PHE A 6 -4.13 41.85 5.56
CA PHE A 6 -5.33 41.77 4.71
C PHE A 6 -6.19 40.52 5.00
N ILE A 7 -5.54 39.42 5.38
CA ILE A 7 -6.20 38.15 5.73
C ILE A 7 -6.81 38.21 7.14
N LEU A 8 -6.21 39.00 8.02
CA LEU A 8 -6.67 39.25 9.39
C LEU A 8 -8.06 39.91 9.43
N PHE A 9 -8.40 40.72 8.43
CA PHE A 9 -9.70 41.42 8.36
C PHE A 9 -10.84 40.60 7.73
N LYS A 10 -10.55 39.55 6.94
CA LYS A 10 -11.58 38.71 6.31
C LYS A 10 -11.84 37.40 7.05
N THR A 11 -10.90 36.99 7.91
CA THR A 11 -11.11 35.87 8.84
C THR A 11 -11.51 36.40 10.21
N ARG A 12 -12.26 35.60 10.98
CA ARG A 12 -12.58 35.96 12.36
C ARG A 12 -11.29 35.97 13.18
N PRO A 13 -11.02 36.99 14.03
CA PRO A 13 -9.75 37.10 14.75
C PRO A 13 -9.48 35.86 15.63
N LEU A 14 -10.52 35.34 16.29
CA LEU A 14 -10.43 34.10 17.06
C LEU A 14 -10.03 32.89 16.21
N LYS A 15 -10.61 32.75 15.01
CA LYS A 15 -10.26 31.66 14.08
C LYS A 15 -8.79 31.75 13.69
N ARG A 16 -8.31 32.96 13.36
CA ARG A 16 -6.91 33.16 12.98
C ARG A 16 -5.94 32.86 14.12
N ALA A 17 -6.28 33.24 15.35
CA ALA A 17 -5.48 32.93 16.54
C ALA A 17 -5.38 31.41 16.76
N LEU A 18 -6.50 30.69 16.63
CA LEU A 18 -6.52 29.22 16.70
C LEU A 18 -5.72 28.56 15.58
N ASP A 19 -5.82 29.08 14.35
CA ASP A 19 -5.03 28.60 13.21
C ASP A 19 -3.52 28.70 13.49
N ILE A 20 -3.05 29.83 14.02
CA ILE A 20 -1.63 30.01 14.38
C ILE A 20 -1.23 29.08 15.52
N LEU A 21 -2.03 29.00 16.59
CA LEU A 21 -1.74 28.15 17.75
C LEU A 21 -1.65 26.67 17.36
N PHE A 22 -2.67 26.16 16.66
CA PHE A 22 -2.72 24.76 16.26
C PHE A 22 -1.71 24.42 15.16
N SER A 23 -1.37 25.35 14.26
CA SER A 23 -0.33 25.10 13.25
C SER A 23 1.06 25.07 13.89
N LEU A 24 1.33 25.92 14.88
CA LEU A 24 2.60 25.89 15.62
C LEU A 24 2.75 24.59 16.43
N LEU A 25 1.71 24.19 17.17
CA LEU A 25 1.69 22.91 17.88
C LEU A 25 1.82 21.73 16.91
N GLY A 26 1.09 21.79 15.79
CA GLY A 26 1.16 20.78 14.74
C GLY A 26 2.57 20.66 14.13
N LEU A 27 3.25 21.78 13.86
CA LEU A 27 4.62 21.80 13.35
C LEU A 27 5.60 21.21 14.36
N LEU A 28 5.45 21.54 15.65
CA LEU A 28 6.30 20.99 16.71
C LEU A 28 6.16 19.47 16.82
N VAL A 29 4.91 18.98 16.84
CA VAL A 29 4.61 17.54 16.89
C VAL A 29 5.01 16.83 15.60
N ALA A 30 4.88 17.50 14.45
CA ALA A 30 5.25 16.93 13.16
C ALA A 30 6.77 16.92 12.94
N LEU A 31 7.57 17.70 13.67
CA LEU A 31 9.01 17.85 13.42
C LEU A 31 9.79 16.52 13.41
N PRO A 32 9.62 15.60 14.39
CA PRO A 32 10.33 14.32 14.39
C PRO A 32 9.94 13.47 13.18
N VAL A 33 8.64 13.44 12.85
CA VAL A 33 8.10 12.68 11.71
C VAL A 33 8.57 13.29 10.38
N ALA A 34 8.54 14.61 10.26
CA ALA A 34 9.00 15.37 9.12
C ALA A 34 10.51 15.14 8.86
N LEU A 35 11.31 15.05 9.91
CA LEU A 35 12.74 14.73 9.79
C LEU A 35 12.96 13.32 9.24
N VAL A 36 12.24 12.31 9.76
CA VAL A 36 12.31 10.94 9.24
C VAL A 36 11.89 10.89 7.77
N ILE A 37 10.80 11.57 7.41
CA ILE A 37 10.33 11.66 6.02
C ILE A 37 11.39 12.34 5.14
N ALA A 38 11.98 13.44 5.60
CA ALA A 38 13.00 14.17 4.87
C ALA A 38 14.24 13.31 4.58
N ILE A 39 14.71 12.56 5.58
CA ILE A 39 15.81 11.60 5.44
C ILE A 39 15.42 10.50 4.45
N ALA A 40 14.24 9.91 4.58
CA ALA A 40 13.77 8.84 3.69
C ALA A 40 13.71 9.30 2.21
N ILE A 41 13.16 10.50 1.95
CA ILE A 41 13.12 11.08 0.60
C ILE A 41 14.54 11.28 0.05
N ARG A 42 15.46 11.79 0.87
CA ARG A 42 16.83 12.12 0.46
C ARG A 42 17.69 10.88 0.20
N LEU A 43 17.44 9.80 0.93
CA LEU A 43 18.09 8.49 0.73
C LEU A 43 17.55 7.76 -0.50
N GLU A 44 16.26 7.92 -0.80
CA GLU A 44 15.64 7.22 -1.93
C GLU A 44 15.95 7.88 -3.29
N SER A 45 16.00 9.22 -3.35
CA SER A 45 16.26 9.93 -4.60
C SER A 45 17.01 11.24 -4.38
N PRO A 46 17.92 11.63 -5.30
CA PRO A 46 18.58 12.93 -5.24
C PRO A 46 17.56 14.08 -5.39
N GLY A 47 17.92 15.30 -4.99
CA GLY A 47 17.09 16.51 -5.14
C GLY A 47 16.39 17.00 -3.88
N GLU A 48 15.43 17.91 -4.06
CA GLU A 48 14.77 18.65 -2.97
C GLU A 48 13.78 17.79 -2.16
N ILE A 49 13.65 18.08 -0.87
CA ILE A 49 12.73 17.37 0.04
C ILE A 49 11.28 17.86 -0.18
N PHE A 50 11.13 19.16 -0.36
CA PHE A 50 9.84 19.81 -0.53
C PHE A 50 9.53 20.01 -2.02
N PHE A 51 8.24 20.06 -2.31
CA PHE A 51 7.69 20.39 -3.61
C PHE A 51 6.61 21.45 -3.42
N SER A 52 6.64 22.51 -4.23
CA SER A 52 5.65 23.58 -4.19
C SER A 52 4.76 23.58 -5.44
N GLN A 53 3.48 23.90 -5.25
CA GLN A 53 2.52 24.09 -6.34
C GLN A 53 1.82 25.44 -6.20
N LYS A 54 1.72 26.17 -7.31
CA LYS A 54 0.93 27.40 -7.35
C LYS A 54 -0.56 27.11 -7.25
N ARG A 55 -1.23 27.73 -6.28
CA ARG A 55 -2.66 27.56 -6.01
C ARG A 55 -3.38 28.88 -5.85
N LEU A 56 -4.68 28.88 -6.10
CA LEU A 56 -5.56 30.03 -5.87
C LEU A 56 -5.97 30.09 -4.40
N GLY A 57 -5.77 31.26 -3.79
CA GLY A 57 -6.13 31.57 -2.42
C GLY A 57 -7.10 32.74 -2.32
N LEU A 58 -7.09 33.40 -1.16
CA LEU A 58 -8.04 34.45 -0.84
C LEU A 58 -8.01 35.58 -1.88
N GLY A 59 -9.18 35.96 -2.37
CA GLY A 59 -9.37 36.99 -3.38
C GLY A 59 -8.84 36.61 -4.77
N GLY A 60 -8.47 35.34 -4.99
CA GLY A 60 -7.81 34.87 -6.21
C GLY A 60 -6.30 35.09 -6.22
N ARG A 61 -5.70 35.50 -5.10
CA ARG A 61 -4.24 35.63 -5.00
C ARG A 61 -3.58 34.26 -5.12
N VAL A 62 -2.46 34.20 -5.85
CA VAL A 62 -1.69 32.96 -6.01
C VAL A 62 -0.71 32.82 -4.86
N PHE A 63 -0.61 31.61 -4.29
CA PHE A 63 0.41 31.27 -3.28
C PHE A 63 1.01 29.89 -3.57
N ASP A 64 2.16 29.62 -2.96
CA ASP A 64 2.86 28.34 -3.09
C ASP A 64 2.41 27.37 -2.00
N LEU A 65 1.70 26.31 -2.40
CA LEU A 65 1.30 25.23 -1.52
C LEU A 65 2.45 24.24 -1.34
N TYR A 66 2.95 24.09 -0.11
CA TYR A 66 4.07 23.20 0.18
C TYR A 66 3.62 21.76 0.47
N LYS A 67 4.33 20.78 -0.10
CA LYS A 67 4.17 19.35 0.18
C LYS A 67 5.53 18.67 0.24
N PHE A 68 5.58 17.46 0.80
CA PHE A 68 6.73 16.59 0.57
C PHE A 68 6.72 16.06 -0.87
N ARG A 69 7.91 15.92 -1.44
CA ARG A 69 8.10 15.36 -2.78
C ARG A 69 7.74 13.87 -2.78
N LYS A 70 6.93 13.46 -3.77
CA LYS A 70 6.50 12.05 -3.98
C LYS A 70 6.99 11.44 -5.29
N PHE A 71 7.58 12.25 -6.15
CA PHE A 71 8.07 11.87 -7.47
C PHE A 71 9.59 12.07 -7.55
N PRO A 72 10.32 11.29 -8.36
CA PRO A 72 11.74 11.53 -8.63
C PRO A 72 12.02 12.95 -9.13
N ALA A 73 13.22 13.48 -8.85
CA ALA A 73 13.61 14.86 -9.21
C ALA A 73 13.69 15.11 -10.73
N ASP A 74 14.09 14.05 -11.43
CA ASP A 74 14.32 13.97 -12.87
C ASP A 74 13.03 13.79 -13.67
N TRP A 75 11.91 13.47 -13.00
CA TRP A 75 10.61 13.46 -13.66
C TRP A 75 10.12 14.90 -13.85
N GLY A 76 10.49 15.50 -14.99
CA GLY A 76 10.00 16.79 -15.44
C GLY A 76 8.47 16.88 -15.46
N THR A 77 7.95 18.08 -15.69
CA THR A 77 6.52 18.45 -15.77
C THR A 77 5.66 17.68 -16.78
N SER A 78 6.21 16.64 -17.42
CA SER A 78 5.59 15.74 -18.38
C SER A 78 4.74 14.68 -17.67
N GLY A 79 3.46 14.99 -17.50
CA GLY A 79 2.42 14.02 -17.18
C GLY A 79 1.09 14.67 -16.76
N PRO A 80 0.05 13.87 -16.49
CA PRO A 80 -1.27 14.39 -16.16
C PRO A 80 -1.21 15.35 -14.96
N GLY A 81 -1.92 16.49 -15.04
CA GLY A 81 -2.00 17.47 -13.95
C GLY A 81 -2.73 16.96 -12.70
N VAL A 82 -3.31 15.75 -12.79
CA VAL A 82 -4.06 15.07 -11.74
C VAL A 82 -3.36 13.74 -11.45
N THR A 83 -3.05 13.49 -10.18
CA THR A 83 -2.47 12.22 -9.72
C THR A 83 -3.56 11.16 -9.65
N VAL A 84 -3.38 10.05 -10.38
CA VAL A 84 -4.30 8.90 -10.35
C VAL A 84 -3.87 7.90 -9.25
N ALA A 85 -4.83 7.11 -8.75
CA ALA A 85 -4.54 6.11 -7.73
C ALA A 85 -3.57 5.04 -8.27
N GLY A 86 -2.47 4.81 -7.55
CA GLY A 86 -1.47 3.82 -7.96
C GLY A 86 -0.52 4.29 -9.07
N ASP A 87 -0.37 5.62 -9.25
CA ASP A 87 0.56 6.20 -10.22
C ASP A 87 1.95 5.56 -10.13
N ALA A 88 2.33 4.85 -11.20
CA ALA A 88 3.56 4.07 -11.27
C ALA A 88 4.83 4.93 -11.15
N ARG A 89 4.71 6.25 -11.39
CA ARG A 89 5.81 7.21 -11.34
C ARG A 89 6.23 7.60 -9.91
N MET A 90 5.39 7.31 -8.91
CA MET A 90 5.72 7.62 -7.52
C MET A 90 6.86 6.75 -7.00
N THR A 91 7.73 7.34 -6.18
CA THR A 91 8.74 6.58 -5.44
C THR A 91 8.08 5.67 -4.38
N LEU A 92 8.81 4.72 -3.78
CA LEU A 92 8.25 3.88 -2.72
C LEU A 92 7.85 4.75 -1.52
N VAL A 93 8.71 5.68 -1.09
CA VAL A 93 8.36 6.65 -0.03
C VAL A 93 7.16 7.50 -0.47
N GLY A 94 7.14 7.97 -1.72
CA GLY A 94 6.03 8.73 -2.30
C GLY A 94 4.69 8.00 -2.23
N LYS A 95 4.67 6.69 -2.50
CA LYS A 95 3.47 5.83 -2.38
C LYS A 95 2.97 5.75 -0.93
N TYR A 96 3.86 5.68 0.06
CA TYR A 96 3.46 5.72 1.48
C TYR A 96 2.94 7.08 1.89
N LEU A 97 3.62 8.16 1.47
CA LEU A 97 3.19 9.53 1.75
C LEU A 97 1.80 9.83 1.16
N GLU A 98 1.54 9.42 -0.09
CA GLU A 98 0.22 9.57 -0.73
C GLU A 98 -0.90 8.83 0.02
N ARG A 99 -0.63 7.58 0.44
CA ARG A 99 -1.62 6.75 1.14
C ARG A 99 -1.95 7.30 2.53
N THR A 100 -0.93 7.77 3.24
CA THR A 100 -1.06 8.30 4.61
C THR A 100 -1.44 9.78 4.64
N LYS A 101 -1.35 10.47 3.49
CA LYS A 101 -1.48 11.94 3.35
C LYS A 101 -0.47 12.73 4.17
N LEU A 102 0.62 12.09 4.60
CA LEU A 102 1.71 12.76 5.31
C LEU A 102 2.49 13.72 4.42
N ASP A 103 2.34 13.63 3.09
CA ASP A 103 2.90 14.63 2.17
C ASP A 103 2.34 16.03 2.39
N GLU A 104 1.17 16.16 3.01
CA GLU A 104 0.49 17.43 3.24
C GLU A 104 0.93 18.13 4.55
N LEU A 105 1.78 17.49 5.38
CA LEU A 105 2.29 18.10 6.62
C LEU A 105 2.95 19.49 6.43
N PRO A 106 3.73 19.76 5.36
CA PRO A 106 4.30 21.09 5.14
C PRO A 106 3.26 22.20 4.97
N GLN A 107 1.99 21.88 4.67
CA GLN A 107 0.90 22.87 4.57
C GLN A 107 0.60 23.55 5.92
N LEU A 108 1.00 22.96 7.06
CA LEU A 108 0.93 23.63 8.36
C LEU A 108 1.73 24.95 8.36
N TRP A 109 2.80 25.03 7.57
CA TRP A 109 3.55 26.28 7.38
C TRP A 109 2.74 27.32 6.61
N ASN A 110 1.98 26.92 5.58
CA ASN A 110 1.07 27.83 4.87
C ASN A 110 -0.03 28.37 5.80
N ILE A 111 -0.54 27.54 6.72
CA ILE A 111 -1.47 27.99 7.76
C ILE A 111 -0.79 29.01 8.68
N PHE A 112 0.41 28.71 9.19
CA PHE A 112 1.14 29.62 10.05
C PHE A 112 1.38 30.99 9.37
N ARG A 113 1.80 31.00 8.11
CA ARG A 113 2.00 32.22 7.29
C ARG A 113 0.71 32.98 6.97
N GLY A 114 -0.44 32.33 7.11
CA GLY A 114 -1.75 32.92 6.86
C GLY A 114 -2.24 32.79 5.44
N GLU A 115 -1.54 32.05 4.59
CA GLU A 115 -1.98 31.75 3.22
C GLU A 115 -3.15 30.75 3.23
N MET A 116 -3.23 29.92 4.27
CA MET A 116 -4.28 28.93 4.51
C MET A 116 -4.84 29.01 5.93
N SER A 117 -5.93 28.29 6.15
CA SER A 117 -6.55 27.99 7.45
C SER A 117 -6.67 26.48 7.64
N PHE A 118 -6.91 25.99 8.86
CA PHE A 118 -7.24 24.57 9.02
C PHE A 118 -8.54 24.21 8.31
N VAL A 119 -9.53 25.11 8.30
CA VAL A 119 -10.84 24.87 7.69
C VAL A 119 -11.14 25.92 6.63
N GLY A 120 -11.29 25.49 5.39
CA GLY A 120 -11.47 26.37 4.24
C GLY A 120 -11.76 25.57 2.97
N PRO A 121 -12.21 26.21 1.88
CA PRO A 121 -12.35 25.54 0.60
C PRO A 121 -10.99 25.00 0.14
N ARG A 122 -11.01 23.93 -0.66
CA ARG A 122 -9.76 23.33 -1.14
C ARG A 122 -9.05 24.30 -2.11
N PRO A 123 -7.74 24.57 -1.96
CA PRO A 123 -7.02 25.43 -2.88
C PRO A 123 -6.88 24.76 -4.26
N GLU A 124 -7.56 25.32 -5.26
CA GLU A 124 -7.53 24.80 -6.63
C GLU A 124 -6.28 25.24 -7.40
N SER A 125 -5.91 24.45 -8.41
CA SER A 125 -4.80 24.77 -9.31
C SER A 125 -5.08 26.05 -10.07
N THR A 126 -4.05 26.84 -10.36
CA THR A 126 -4.17 28.03 -11.22
C THR A 126 -4.68 27.69 -12.63
N ARG A 127 -4.53 26.43 -13.07
CA ARG A 127 -5.11 25.90 -14.31
C ARG A 127 -6.64 26.02 -14.37
N TYR A 128 -7.31 26.04 -13.22
CA TYR A 128 -8.77 26.14 -13.13
C TYR A 128 -9.26 27.54 -12.75
N ALA A 129 -8.40 28.56 -12.85
CA ALA A 129 -8.76 29.94 -12.51
C ALA A 129 -9.99 30.44 -13.28
N ASP A 130 -10.14 30.03 -14.54
CA ASP A 130 -11.27 30.43 -15.38
C ASP A 130 -12.63 29.91 -14.91
N LEU A 131 -12.65 28.85 -14.09
CA LEU A 131 -13.90 28.31 -13.54
C LEU A 131 -14.49 29.17 -12.43
N PHE A 132 -13.68 30.04 -11.80
CA PHE A 132 -14.11 30.92 -10.70
C PHE A 132 -14.78 32.20 -11.20
N LYS A 133 -15.72 32.07 -12.16
CA LYS A 133 -16.53 33.15 -12.72
C LYS A 133 -17.98 33.06 -12.22
N GLY A 134 -18.70 34.18 -12.30
CA GLY A 134 -20.10 34.27 -11.89
C GLY A 134 -20.34 33.81 -10.44
N PRO A 135 -21.27 32.88 -10.18
CA PRO A 135 -21.61 32.45 -8.82
C PRO A 135 -20.44 31.77 -8.09
N TYR A 136 -19.50 31.15 -8.82
CA TYR A 136 -18.38 30.41 -8.23
C TYR A 136 -17.25 31.31 -7.75
N ARG A 137 -17.23 32.59 -8.16
CA ARG A 137 -16.24 33.57 -7.68
C ARG A 137 -16.27 33.76 -6.16
N LYS A 138 -17.43 33.50 -5.54
CA LYS A 138 -17.63 33.57 -4.09
C LYS A 138 -16.77 32.56 -3.31
N VAL A 139 -16.34 31.45 -3.93
CA VAL A 139 -15.43 30.50 -3.27
C VAL A 139 -14.10 31.18 -2.89
N LEU A 140 -13.60 32.06 -3.78
CA LEU A 140 -12.36 32.81 -3.54
C LEU A 140 -12.53 33.91 -2.48
N ASP A 141 -13.72 34.09 -1.91
CA ASP A 141 -13.90 34.99 -0.77
C ASP A 141 -13.49 34.38 0.56
N PHE A 142 -13.22 33.09 0.60
CA PHE A 142 -12.80 32.38 1.81
C PHE A 142 -11.32 32.01 1.74
N VAL A 143 -10.65 32.01 2.89
CA VAL A 143 -9.27 31.54 3.00
C VAL A 143 -9.26 30.02 2.79
N PRO A 144 -8.45 29.47 1.89
CA PRO A 144 -8.41 28.04 1.62
C PRO A 144 -7.96 27.24 2.85
N GLY A 145 -8.29 25.95 2.89
CA GLY A 145 -7.92 25.12 4.03
C GLY A 145 -7.74 23.63 3.76
N ILE A 146 -7.12 22.98 4.75
CA ILE A 146 -6.80 21.55 4.73
C ILE A 146 -8.07 20.72 4.88
N PHE A 147 -8.94 21.10 5.82
CA PHE A 147 -10.21 20.44 6.11
C PHE A 147 -11.40 21.24 5.59
N GLY A 148 -12.50 20.52 5.38
CA GLY A 148 -13.78 21.09 4.98
C GLY A 148 -14.74 20.02 4.49
N PRO A 149 -15.98 20.42 4.16
CA PRO A 149 -17.01 19.49 3.70
C PRO A 149 -16.58 18.71 2.45
N ASN A 150 -15.98 19.42 1.49
CA ASN A 150 -15.56 18.83 0.22
C ASN A 150 -14.37 17.88 0.37
N GLN A 151 -13.41 18.20 1.23
CA GLN A 151 -12.23 17.38 1.45
C GLN A 151 -12.59 16.00 2.06
N ILE A 152 -13.68 15.94 2.83
CA ILE A 152 -14.21 14.69 3.38
C ILE A 152 -15.12 13.98 2.36
N ALA A 153 -16.06 14.71 1.73
CA ALA A 153 -17.01 14.12 0.79
C ALA A 153 -16.34 13.56 -0.48
N PHE A 154 -15.27 14.21 -0.94
CA PHE A 154 -14.52 13.85 -2.16
C PHE A 154 -13.14 13.27 -1.83
N ARG A 155 -12.96 12.63 -0.66
CA ARG A 155 -11.67 12.03 -0.27
C ARG A 155 -11.16 11.00 -1.29
N ASN A 156 -12.06 10.20 -1.84
CA ASN A 156 -11.78 9.18 -2.86
C ASN A 156 -12.19 9.66 -4.27
N GLU A 157 -11.99 10.94 -4.58
CA GLU A 157 -12.34 11.54 -5.88
C GLU A 157 -11.75 10.77 -7.07
N SER A 158 -10.55 10.22 -6.93
CA SER A 158 -9.90 9.42 -7.98
C SER A 158 -10.73 8.20 -8.42
N ALA A 159 -11.64 7.69 -7.58
CA ALA A 159 -12.53 6.58 -7.92
C ALA A 159 -13.86 7.03 -8.56
N MET A 160 -14.12 8.34 -8.68
CA MET A 160 -15.36 8.90 -9.22
C MET A 160 -15.29 9.22 -10.72
N TYR A 161 -14.10 9.13 -11.33
CA TYR A 161 -13.91 9.41 -12.75
C TYR A 161 -14.37 8.21 -13.59
N PRO A 162 -15.21 8.42 -14.63
CA PRO A 162 -15.57 7.38 -15.57
C PRO A 162 -14.33 6.91 -16.36
N PRO A 163 -14.20 5.62 -16.70
CA PRO A 163 -13.10 5.12 -17.52
C PRO A 163 -13.14 5.63 -18.97
N ASP A 164 -14.33 6.01 -19.46
CA ASP A 164 -14.58 6.33 -20.87
C ASP A 164 -14.60 7.85 -21.17
N GLU A 165 -14.28 8.71 -20.19
CA GLU A 165 -14.28 10.17 -20.37
C GLU A 165 -12.96 10.81 -19.93
N ASP A 166 -12.58 11.90 -20.59
CA ASP A 166 -11.44 12.73 -20.17
C ASP A 166 -11.64 13.25 -18.73
N PRO A 167 -10.75 12.91 -17.77
CA PRO A 167 -10.89 13.32 -16.38
C PRO A 167 -10.95 14.84 -16.18
N GLU A 168 -10.25 15.62 -17.01
CA GLU A 168 -10.23 17.08 -16.88
C GLU A 168 -11.56 17.70 -17.33
N ALA A 169 -12.12 17.25 -18.46
CA ALA A 169 -13.45 17.65 -18.90
C ALA A 169 -14.55 17.25 -17.90
N PHE A 170 -14.54 16.01 -17.39
CA PHE A 170 -15.51 15.55 -16.38
C PHE A 170 -15.43 16.38 -15.10
N TYR A 171 -14.21 16.68 -14.64
CA TYR A 171 -13.98 17.52 -13.48
C TYR A 171 -14.65 18.89 -13.62
N GLN A 172 -14.40 19.57 -14.73
CA GLN A 172 -14.92 20.92 -14.99
C GLN A 172 -16.45 20.95 -15.09
N ARG A 173 -17.05 19.94 -15.76
CA ARG A 173 -18.50 19.90 -15.99
C ARG A 173 -19.31 19.44 -14.79
N HIS A 174 -18.82 18.44 -14.05
CA HIS A 174 -19.63 17.73 -13.06
C HIS A 174 -19.14 17.88 -11.62
N LEU A 175 -17.84 17.78 -11.37
CA LEU A 175 -17.30 17.79 -10.00
C LEU A 175 -17.13 19.21 -9.47
N PHE A 176 -16.50 20.10 -10.24
CA PHE A 176 -16.21 21.47 -9.82
C PHE A 176 -17.48 22.25 -9.42
N PRO A 177 -18.57 22.26 -10.22
CA PRO A 177 -19.79 22.98 -9.83
C PRO A 177 -20.41 22.45 -8.53
N LYS A 178 -20.39 21.13 -8.32
CA LYS A 178 -20.91 20.51 -7.08
C LYS A 178 -20.08 20.92 -5.87
N LYS A 179 -18.74 20.85 -6.00
CA LYS A 179 -17.79 21.26 -4.97
C LYS A 179 -17.96 22.75 -4.63
N ALA A 180 -17.91 23.62 -5.63
CA ALA A 180 -18.02 25.07 -5.44
C ALA A 180 -19.33 25.45 -4.72
N ARG A 181 -20.46 24.83 -5.09
CA ARG A 181 -21.75 25.07 -4.41
C ARG A 181 -21.74 24.60 -2.95
N ALA A 182 -21.17 23.43 -2.68
CA ALA A 182 -21.07 22.90 -1.31
C ALA A 182 -20.17 23.78 -0.42
N ASP A 183 -19.05 24.27 -0.96
CA ASP A 183 -18.17 25.20 -0.23
C ASP A 183 -18.88 26.53 0.05
N ILE A 184 -19.54 27.14 -0.95
CA ILE A 184 -20.29 28.39 -0.74
C ILE A 184 -21.39 28.20 0.31
N ALA A 185 -22.13 27.09 0.27
CA ALA A 185 -23.21 26.81 1.21
C ALA A 185 -22.72 26.70 2.66
N TYR A 186 -21.59 26.02 2.88
CA TYR A 186 -21.02 25.90 4.21
C TYR A 186 -20.35 27.20 4.68
N PHE A 187 -19.41 27.73 3.90
CA PHE A 187 -18.57 28.85 4.34
C PHE A 187 -19.30 30.18 4.46
N SER A 188 -20.46 30.34 3.79
CA SER A 188 -21.32 31.52 3.98
C SER A 188 -21.93 31.61 5.39
N SER A 189 -22.10 30.49 6.09
CA SER A 189 -22.71 30.41 7.42
C SER A 189 -21.80 29.78 8.50
N ALA A 190 -20.59 29.37 8.12
CA ALA A 190 -19.64 28.71 9.01
C ALA A 190 -19.33 29.55 10.25
N THR A 191 -19.20 28.94 11.42
CA THR A 191 -18.77 29.52 12.70
C THR A 191 -17.45 28.90 13.15
N THR A 192 -16.73 29.50 14.10
CA THR A 192 -15.50 28.89 14.65
C THR A 192 -15.79 27.53 15.29
N LEU A 193 -16.97 27.34 15.89
CA LEU A 193 -17.39 26.06 16.48
C LEU A 193 -17.67 25.00 15.40
N SER A 194 -18.36 25.38 14.31
CA SER A 194 -18.59 24.44 13.21
C SER A 194 -17.29 24.06 12.50
N ASP A 195 -16.32 24.97 12.43
CA ASP A 195 -14.99 24.67 11.90
C ASP A 195 -14.26 23.64 12.78
N LEU A 196 -14.31 23.78 14.10
CA LEU A 196 -13.72 22.80 15.01
C LEU A 196 -14.31 21.40 14.80
N PHE A 197 -15.61 21.29 14.57
CA PHE A 197 -16.25 20.02 14.22
C PHE A 197 -15.64 19.42 12.93
N TRP A 198 -15.38 20.22 11.90
CA TRP A 198 -14.74 19.73 10.67
C TRP A 198 -13.28 19.33 10.86
N ILE A 199 -12.54 19.99 11.76
CA ILE A 199 -11.18 19.55 12.13
C ILE A 199 -11.24 18.16 12.77
N VAL A 200 -12.08 17.98 13.79
CA VAL A 200 -12.22 16.69 14.50
C VAL A 200 -12.69 15.60 13.53
N LYS A 201 -13.71 15.88 12.73
CA LYS A 201 -14.22 14.95 11.72
C LYS A 201 -13.18 14.63 10.66
N GLY A 202 -12.41 15.62 10.20
CA GLY A 202 -11.34 15.46 9.24
C GLY A 202 -10.21 14.59 9.77
N LEU A 203 -9.78 14.81 11.02
CA LEU A 203 -8.80 13.97 11.72
C LEU A 203 -9.31 12.53 11.88
N TRP A 204 -10.55 12.36 12.35
CA TRP A 204 -11.18 11.04 12.50
C TRP A 204 -11.23 10.29 11.17
N VAL A 205 -11.70 10.93 10.10
CA VAL A 205 -11.75 10.32 8.76
C VAL A 205 -10.34 10.07 8.22
N SER A 206 -9.35 10.88 8.57
CA SER A 206 -7.95 10.65 8.18
C SER A 206 -7.31 9.47 8.89
N VAL A 207 -7.66 9.19 10.15
CA VAL A 207 -7.18 8.02 10.89
C VAL A 207 -7.94 6.77 10.47
N VAL A 208 -9.27 6.81 10.49
CA VAL A 208 -10.12 5.65 10.24
C VAL A 208 -10.20 5.31 8.75
N GLY A 209 -10.14 6.31 7.87
CA GLY A 209 -10.26 6.14 6.42
C GLY A 209 -9.01 5.58 5.73
N VAL A 210 -7.91 5.33 6.45
CA VAL A 210 -6.71 4.66 5.90
C VAL A 210 -6.90 3.15 5.82
N VAL A 211 -7.77 2.58 6.67
CA VAL A 211 -7.98 1.14 6.79
C VAL A 211 -9.43 0.82 6.45
N ASP A 212 -9.65 -0.21 5.64
CA ASP A 212 -10.99 -0.75 5.47
C ASP A 212 -11.39 -1.51 6.75
N TRP A 213 -12.07 -0.81 7.66
CA TRP A 213 -12.48 -1.38 8.95
C TRP A 213 -13.44 -2.57 8.82
N ARG A 214 -14.22 -2.64 7.73
CA ARG A 214 -15.14 -3.78 7.49
C ARG A 214 -14.37 -5.03 7.13
N TRP A 215 -13.33 -4.87 6.31
CA TRP A 215 -12.39 -5.94 6.02
C TRP A 215 -11.56 -6.31 7.25
N ALA A 216 -11.09 -5.30 8.01
CA ALA A 216 -10.27 -5.46 9.20
C ALA A 216 -10.97 -6.29 10.27
N LEU A 217 -12.21 -5.94 10.62
CA LEU A 217 -13.00 -6.66 11.63
C LEU A 217 -13.23 -8.13 11.26
N ARG A 218 -13.27 -8.47 9.96
CA ARG A 218 -13.47 -9.85 9.49
C ARG A 218 -12.20 -10.68 9.39
N HIS A 219 -11.06 -10.06 9.09
CA HIS A 219 -9.84 -10.80 8.72
C HIS A 219 -8.64 -10.54 9.64
N MET A 220 -8.64 -9.45 10.41
CA MET A 220 -7.50 -9.06 11.25
C MET A 220 -7.56 -9.60 12.68
N GLY A 221 -8.70 -10.09 13.16
CA GLY A 221 -8.86 -10.52 14.56
C GLY A 221 -7.79 -11.53 15.03
N PRO A 222 -7.71 -12.75 14.45
CA PRO A 222 -6.71 -13.73 14.86
C PRO A 222 -5.25 -13.28 14.72
N PRO A 223 -4.79 -12.71 13.58
CA PRO A 223 -3.40 -12.27 13.46
C PRO A 223 -3.07 -11.06 14.37
N LEU A 224 -4.02 -10.17 14.64
CA LEU A 224 -3.81 -9.04 15.54
C LEU A 224 -3.68 -9.50 17.00
N LEU A 225 -4.51 -10.45 17.44
CA LEU A 225 -4.37 -11.06 18.77
C LEU A 225 -3.03 -11.79 18.90
N MET A 226 -2.64 -12.56 17.86
CA MET A 226 -1.35 -13.25 17.83
C MET A 226 -0.18 -12.27 17.95
N ASP A 227 -0.21 -11.16 17.21
CA ASP A 227 0.85 -10.14 17.29
C ASP A 227 0.84 -9.38 18.61
N PHE A 228 -0.33 -9.10 19.20
CA PHE A 228 -0.43 -8.55 20.56
C PHE A 228 0.31 -9.46 21.55
N LEU A 229 0.00 -10.75 21.54
CA LEU A 229 0.67 -11.73 22.39
C LEU A 229 2.17 -11.85 22.11
N ALA A 230 2.58 -11.73 20.84
CA ALA A 230 3.98 -11.73 20.46
C ALA A 230 4.74 -10.51 20.98
N VAL A 231 4.12 -9.32 20.96
CA VAL A 231 4.69 -8.10 21.55
C VAL A 231 4.87 -8.26 23.05
N GLU A 232 3.86 -8.76 23.76
CA GLU A 232 3.93 -8.99 25.20
C GLU A 232 5.00 -10.03 25.58
N ALA A 233 5.00 -11.16 24.88
CA ALA A 233 5.99 -12.21 25.10
C ALA A 233 7.41 -11.70 24.81
N ALA A 234 7.61 -10.95 23.72
CA ALA A 234 8.89 -10.37 23.37
C ALA A 234 9.39 -9.36 24.43
N TRP A 235 8.49 -8.56 24.98
CA TRP A 235 8.81 -7.62 26.06
C TRP A 235 9.24 -8.35 27.33
N ALA A 236 8.46 -9.33 27.77
CA ALA A 236 8.78 -10.15 28.93
C ALA A 236 10.11 -10.92 28.74
N MET A 237 10.32 -11.52 27.55
CA MET A 237 11.54 -12.27 27.24
C MET A 237 12.78 -11.36 27.13
N GLY A 238 12.64 -10.15 26.58
CA GLY A 238 13.73 -9.18 26.51
C GLY A 238 14.20 -8.74 27.90
N LEU A 239 13.25 -8.47 28.80
CA LEU A 239 13.56 -8.16 30.19
C LEU A 239 14.15 -9.38 30.93
N PHE A 240 13.55 -10.57 30.75
CA PHE A 240 14.03 -11.80 31.38
C PHE A 240 15.46 -12.13 30.95
N ALA A 241 15.75 -12.08 29.64
CA ALA A 241 17.07 -12.33 29.10
C ALA A 241 18.11 -11.31 29.59
N ARG A 242 17.70 -10.05 29.80
CA ARG A 242 18.59 -8.99 30.27
C ARG A 242 18.90 -9.07 31.76
N PHE A 243 17.91 -9.42 32.58
CA PHE A 243 17.97 -9.34 34.04
C PHE A 243 17.93 -10.69 34.76
N GLY A 244 17.92 -11.81 34.03
CA GLY A 244 18.00 -13.16 34.59
C GLY A 244 16.81 -13.58 35.47
N GLY A 245 15.63 -12.97 35.27
CA GLY A 245 14.40 -13.32 36.00
C GLY A 245 14.09 -12.49 37.25
N GLY A 246 14.97 -11.58 37.68
CA GLY A 246 14.72 -10.66 38.80
C GLY A 246 13.80 -9.47 38.45
N LEU A 247 12.68 -9.73 37.77
CA LEU A 247 11.83 -8.71 37.13
C LEU A 247 10.96 -7.90 38.12
N LEU A 248 10.41 -8.58 39.12
CA LEU A 248 9.23 -8.10 39.85
C LEU A 248 9.49 -6.92 40.78
N ASP A 249 10.69 -6.80 41.35
CA ASP A 249 10.95 -5.76 42.36
C ASP A 249 11.65 -4.50 41.80
N ARG A 250 12.33 -4.60 40.65
CA ARG A 250 13.13 -3.48 40.10
C ARG A 250 12.46 -2.73 38.94
N VAL A 251 11.57 -3.38 38.19
CA VAL A 251 11.14 -2.89 36.86
C VAL A 251 9.63 -2.96 36.68
N ALA A 252 8.85 -3.15 37.75
CA ALA A 252 7.39 -3.38 37.67
C ALA A 252 6.62 -2.22 37.02
N THR A 253 6.99 -0.97 37.32
CA THR A 253 6.37 0.22 36.72
C THR A 253 6.67 0.31 35.22
N ASP A 254 7.91 0.04 34.83
CA ASP A 254 8.31 0.05 33.42
C ASP A 254 7.74 -1.15 32.67
N TYR A 255 7.57 -2.29 33.34
CA TYR A 255 6.88 -3.46 32.79
C TYR A 255 5.43 -3.13 32.44
N LEU A 256 4.69 -2.54 33.39
CA LEU A 256 3.31 -2.11 33.18
C LEU A 256 3.20 -1.04 32.08
N MET A 257 4.16 -0.12 32.01
CA MET A 257 4.17 0.87 30.94
C MET A 257 4.48 0.24 29.58
N GLY A 258 5.44 -0.69 29.51
CA GLY A 258 5.76 -1.48 28.32
C GLY A 258 4.57 -2.28 27.79
N PHE A 259 3.84 -2.93 28.70
CA PHE A 259 2.63 -3.71 28.42
C PHE A 259 1.56 -2.89 27.67
N TRP A 260 1.42 -1.59 27.99
CA TRP A 260 0.46 -0.74 27.29
C TRP A 260 1.07 -0.02 26.10
N LEU A 261 2.26 0.55 26.25
CA LEU A 261 2.87 1.42 25.25
C LEU A 261 3.34 0.65 24.02
N LEU A 262 3.95 -0.54 24.18
CA LEU A 262 4.51 -1.28 23.06
C LEU A 262 3.41 -1.76 22.10
N PRO A 263 2.32 -2.43 22.54
CA PRO A 263 1.24 -2.78 21.61
C PRO A 263 0.53 -1.56 21.02
N ALA A 264 0.38 -0.48 21.81
CA ALA A 264 -0.24 0.77 21.35
C ALA A 264 0.55 1.46 20.23
N VAL A 265 1.84 1.15 20.05
CA VAL A 265 2.66 1.66 18.96
C VAL A 265 2.86 0.61 17.85
N VAL A 266 3.23 -0.62 18.21
CA VAL A 266 3.55 -1.69 17.24
C VAL A 266 2.35 -2.07 16.40
N LEU A 267 1.17 -2.26 17.01
CA LEU A 267 -0.01 -2.74 16.29
C LEU A 267 -0.53 -1.70 15.29
N PRO A 268 -0.67 -0.41 15.63
CA PRO A 268 -1.03 0.60 14.64
C PRO A 268 -0.03 0.70 13.48
N VAL A 269 1.28 0.59 13.73
CA VAL A 269 2.29 0.55 12.67
C VAL A 269 2.07 -0.66 11.74
N MET A 270 1.78 -1.83 12.30
CA MET A 270 1.43 -3.03 11.53
C MET A 270 0.16 -2.85 10.71
N VAL A 271 -0.89 -2.24 11.27
CA VAL A 271 -2.14 -1.96 10.56
C VAL A 271 -1.93 -0.97 9.42
N LEU A 272 -1.36 0.20 9.71
CA LEU A 272 -1.16 1.29 8.76
C LEU A 272 -0.14 0.94 7.67
N GLY A 273 0.91 0.20 8.04
CA GLY A 273 1.91 -0.33 7.13
C GLY A 273 1.41 -1.48 6.25
N GLY A 274 0.22 -2.02 6.53
CA GLY A 274 -0.36 -3.12 5.78
C GLY A 274 0.28 -4.48 6.06
N GLY A 275 0.82 -4.69 7.26
CA GLY A 275 1.34 -5.98 7.73
C GLY A 275 0.29 -7.09 7.77
N TYR A 276 -0.99 -6.73 7.75
CA TYR A 276 -2.10 -7.69 7.72
C TYR A 276 -2.74 -7.90 6.35
N ARG A 277 -2.30 -7.17 5.30
CA ARG A 277 -2.96 -7.18 3.98
C ARG A 277 -3.26 -8.58 3.44
N HIS A 278 -2.37 -9.54 3.71
CA HIS A 278 -2.56 -10.93 3.37
C HIS A 278 -2.92 -11.74 4.61
N THR A 279 -3.91 -12.62 4.47
CA THR A 279 -4.28 -13.56 5.54
C THR A 279 -3.11 -14.49 5.86
N LEU A 280 -3.08 -15.04 7.08
CA LEU A 280 -2.07 -16.01 7.54
C LEU A 280 -1.85 -17.18 6.55
N ARG A 281 -2.85 -17.47 5.69
CA ARG A 281 -2.81 -18.55 4.70
C ARG A 281 -2.03 -18.20 3.42
N HIS A 282 -1.89 -16.92 3.06
CA HIS A 282 -1.42 -16.47 1.75
C HIS A 282 -0.13 -15.65 1.81
N ILE A 283 0.65 -15.78 2.89
CA ILE A 283 1.88 -15.01 3.09
C ILE A 283 2.99 -15.44 2.11
N VAL A 284 3.60 -14.45 1.45
CA VAL A 284 4.77 -14.60 0.58
C VAL A 284 6.04 -14.10 1.30
N LEU A 285 7.24 -14.44 0.80
CA LEU A 285 8.50 -14.00 1.41
C LEU A 285 8.60 -12.47 1.51
N SER A 286 8.15 -11.76 0.48
CA SER A 286 8.09 -10.29 0.49
C SER A 286 7.17 -9.74 1.58
N ASP A 287 6.11 -10.46 1.94
CA ASP A 287 5.24 -10.08 3.07
C ASP A 287 5.90 -10.37 4.41
N VAL A 288 6.67 -11.45 4.52
CA VAL A 288 7.45 -11.73 5.74
C VAL A 288 8.46 -10.62 6.00
N LEU A 289 9.22 -10.21 4.98
CA LEU A 289 10.18 -9.11 5.08
C LEU A 289 9.49 -7.79 5.43
N ARG A 290 8.33 -7.51 4.83
CA ARG A 290 7.53 -6.33 5.16
C ARG A 290 7.07 -6.35 6.62
N VAL A 291 6.51 -7.47 7.08
CA VAL A 291 6.05 -7.64 8.47
C VAL A 291 7.22 -7.46 9.45
N ALA A 292 8.36 -8.11 9.19
CA ALA A 292 9.55 -7.95 10.02
C ALA A 292 10.02 -6.49 10.10
N GLY A 293 10.04 -5.78 8.97
CA GLY A 293 10.38 -4.35 8.92
C GLY A 293 9.40 -3.48 9.70
N LEU A 294 8.09 -3.72 9.57
CA LEU A 294 7.06 -2.98 10.31
C LEU A 294 7.12 -3.23 11.82
N LEU A 295 7.36 -4.48 12.24
CA LEU A 295 7.59 -4.83 13.64
C LEU A 295 8.83 -4.12 14.18
N ALA A 296 9.91 -4.06 13.42
CA ALA A 296 11.12 -3.35 13.82
C ALA A 296 10.89 -1.85 14.00
N ILE A 297 10.20 -1.20 13.06
CA ILE A 297 9.84 0.22 13.15
C ILE A 297 8.96 0.48 14.37
N GLY A 298 7.90 -0.30 14.53
CA GLY A 298 6.96 -0.14 15.65
C GLY A 298 7.63 -0.38 17.00
N TRP A 299 8.48 -1.41 17.10
CA TRP A 299 9.19 -1.75 18.32
C TRP A 299 10.20 -0.68 18.70
N LEU A 300 10.99 -0.21 17.73
CA LEU A 300 11.98 0.84 17.99
C LEU A 300 11.30 2.15 18.41
N ALA A 301 10.21 2.54 17.75
CA ALA A 301 9.43 3.72 18.13
C ALA A 301 8.82 3.58 19.53
N GLY A 302 8.22 2.43 19.83
CA GLY A 302 7.67 2.15 21.17
C GLY A 302 8.74 2.13 22.25
N PHE A 303 9.90 1.53 21.97
CA PHE A 303 11.03 1.47 22.90
C PHE A 303 11.64 2.85 23.14
N ILE A 304 11.80 3.69 22.11
CA ILE A 304 12.19 5.10 22.28
C ILE A 304 11.17 5.83 23.16
N GLY A 305 9.87 5.59 22.96
CA GLY A 305 8.82 6.09 23.83
C GLY A 305 8.98 5.65 25.28
N LEU A 306 9.31 4.38 25.53
CA LEU A 306 9.59 3.87 26.88
C LEU A 306 10.80 4.55 27.50
N LEU A 307 11.88 4.78 26.74
CA LEU A 307 13.06 5.50 27.25
C LEU A 307 12.74 6.96 27.59
N TRP A 308 11.72 7.54 26.93
CA TRP A 308 11.31 8.93 27.15
C TRP A 308 10.40 9.08 28.36
N PHE A 309 9.43 8.19 28.53
CA PHE A 309 8.40 8.26 29.57
C PHE A 309 8.68 7.39 30.78
N GLY A 310 9.56 6.40 30.65
CA GLY A 310 9.85 5.41 31.68
C GLY A 310 10.95 5.82 32.63
N SER A 311 11.20 4.93 33.58
CA SER A 311 12.32 5.12 34.49
C SER A 311 13.63 5.05 33.69
N ARG A 312 14.66 5.79 34.15
CA ARG A 312 15.99 5.77 33.53
C ARG A 312 16.73 4.44 33.74
N GLU A 313 16.11 3.46 34.39
CA GLU A 313 16.72 2.16 34.70
C GLU A 313 16.53 1.13 33.59
N ILE A 314 15.71 1.43 32.57
CA ILE A 314 15.51 0.54 31.42
C ILE A 314 16.83 0.43 30.65
N SER A 315 17.42 -0.77 30.67
CA SER A 315 18.65 -1.04 29.92
C SER A 315 18.40 -0.99 28.41
N LEU A 316 19.23 -0.23 27.68
CA LEU A 316 19.20 -0.15 26.22
C LEU A 316 19.28 -1.52 25.52
N GLY A 317 19.89 -2.53 26.17
CA GLY A 317 19.97 -3.89 25.63
C GLY A 317 18.62 -4.61 25.52
N VAL A 318 17.61 -4.20 26.28
CA VAL A 318 16.26 -4.80 26.21
C VAL A 318 15.62 -4.56 24.84
N GLY A 319 15.87 -3.40 24.23
CA GLY A 319 15.34 -3.03 22.92
C GLY A 319 15.74 -4.03 21.82
N PRO A 320 17.03 -4.20 21.51
CA PRO A 320 17.48 -5.14 20.49
C PRO A 320 17.12 -6.60 20.77
N ILE A 321 17.23 -7.05 22.03
CA ILE A 321 16.90 -8.44 22.41
C ILE A 321 15.42 -8.71 22.23
N GLY A 322 14.55 -7.82 22.72
CA GLY A 322 13.12 -7.94 22.55
C GLY A 322 12.69 -7.86 21.09
N LEU A 323 13.34 -7.02 20.27
CA LEU A 323 13.08 -6.97 18.83
C LEU A 323 13.34 -8.33 18.15
N LEU A 324 14.45 -8.99 18.50
CA LEU A 324 14.80 -10.30 17.96
C LEU A 324 13.73 -11.36 18.31
N PHE A 325 13.28 -11.36 19.57
CA PHE A 325 12.16 -12.22 19.99
C PHE A 325 10.86 -11.88 19.25
N LEU A 326 10.52 -10.60 19.13
CA LEU A 326 9.29 -10.16 18.49
C LEU A 326 9.23 -10.63 17.03
N VAL A 327 10.29 -10.41 16.26
CA VAL A 327 10.33 -10.82 14.85
C VAL A 327 10.15 -12.34 14.75
N GLY A 328 10.85 -13.11 15.60
CA GLY A 328 10.71 -14.57 15.64
C GLY A 328 9.28 -15.02 15.99
N LEU A 329 8.73 -14.53 17.09
CA LEU A 329 7.42 -14.90 17.62
C LEU A 329 6.27 -14.47 16.72
N ALA A 330 6.41 -13.38 15.98
CA ALA A 330 5.40 -12.93 15.04
C ALA A 330 5.53 -13.66 13.69
N VAL A 331 6.73 -13.87 13.17
CA VAL A 331 6.95 -14.45 11.83
C VAL A 331 6.81 -15.98 11.84
N ALA A 332 7.34 -16.67 12.85
CA ALA A 332 7.36 -18.13 12.86
C ALA A 332 5.95 -18.76 12.78
N PRO A 333 4.94 -18.32 13.55
CA PRO A 333 3.59 -18.87 13.43
C PRO A 333 2.99 -18.70 12.02
N ARG A 334 3.29 -17.58 11.35
CA ARG A 334 2.83 -17.33 9.97
C ARG A 334 3.40 -18.35 8.99
N VAL A 335 4.70 -18.64 9.10
CA VAL A 335 5.38 -19.63 8.26
C VAL A 335 4.89 -21.04 8.57
N ILE A 336 4.74 -21.38 9.86
CA ILE A 336 4.25 -22.69 10.31
C ILE A 336 2.82 -22.94 9.82
N ILE A 337 1.91 -21.96 9.98
CA ILE A 337 0.51 -22.07 9.52
C ILE A 337 0.46 -22.27 8.01
N LYS A 338 1.23 -21.49 7.25
CA LYS A 338 1.33 -21.64 5.79
C LYS A 338 1.76 -23.06 5.40
N GLU A 339 2.81 -23.57 6.03
CA GLU A 339 3.35 -24.90 5.74
C GLU A 339 2.40 -26.02 6.19
N ALA A 340 1.74 -25.88 7.34
CA ALA A 340 0.73 -26.82 7.82
C ALA A 340 -0.48 -26.90 6.87
N ILE A 341 -0.95 -25.76 6.37
CA ILE A 341 -2.05 -25.71 5.39
C ILE A 341 -1.60 -26.34 4.07
N ARG A 342 -0.39 -26.02 3.58
CA ARG A 342 0.18 -26.64 2.39
C ARG A 342 0.21 -28.17 2.53
N ARG A 343 0.75 -28.68 3.64
CA ARG A 343 0.80 -30.12 3.93
C ARG A 343 -0.59 -30.74 3.98
N ARG A 344 -1.57 -30.05 4.56
CA ARG A 344 -2.96 -30.55 4.61
C ARG A 344 -3.63 -30.54 3.24
N ILE A 345 -3.33 -29.60 2.35
CA ILE A 345 -3.83 -29.63 0.97
C ILE A 345 -3.19 -30.77 0.18
N VAL A 346 -1.89 -31.02 0.40
CA VAL A 346 -1.14 -32.10 -0.25
C VAL A 346 -1.56 -33.48 0.28
N MET A 347 -1.76 -33.63 1.59
CA MET A 347 -2.14 -34.91 2.23
C MET A 347 -3.65 -35.13 2.36
N GLY A 348 -4.46 -34.08 2.22
CA GLY A 348 -5.88 -34.07 2.64
C GLY A 348 -6.92 -34.34 1.58
N ASN A 349 -6.53 -34.81 0.38
CA ASN A 349 -7.47 -35.56 -0.44
C ASN A 349 -7.01 -37.02 -0.50
N GLY A 350 -7.40 -37.79 0.51
CA GLY A 350 -7.57 -39.23 0.39
C GLY A 350 -8.79 -39.55 -0.47
N ASP A 351 -8.87 -38.95 -1.65
CA ASP A 351 -9.78 -39.37 -2.71
C ASP A 351 -8.90 -40.04 -3.76
N SER A 352 -9.15 -41.31 -3.98
CA SER A 352 -8.26 -42.26 -4.64
C SER A 352 -8.34 -42.12 -6.16
N GLY A 353 -8.11 -40.89 -6.66
CA GLY A 353 -8.12 -40.56 -8.08
C GLY A 353 -6.97 -39.60 -8.41
N GLU A 354 -6.28 -39.86 -9.52
CA GLU A 354 -5.31 -38.92 -10.10
C GLU A 354 -5.96 -37.54 -10.29
N LYS A 355 -5.46 -36.51 -9.60
CA LYS A 355 -5.98 -35.15 -9.80
C LYS A 355 -5.50 -34.61 -11.13
N LYS A 356 -6.43 -34.08 -11.92
CA LYS A 356 -6.15 -33.49 -13.23
C LYS A 356 -5.68 -32.04 -13.07
N ILE A 357 -4.50 -31.75 -13.59
CA ILE A 357 -3.83 -30.45 -13.42
C ILE A 357 -3.67 -29.75 -14.77
N ILE A 358 -3.94 -28.44 -14.81
CA ILE A 358 -3.52 -27.55 -15.90
C ILE A 358 -2.45 -26.59 -15.37
N ILE A 359 -1.35 -26.45 -16.11
CA ILE A 359 -0.28 -25.48 -15.82
C ILE A 359 -0.51 -24.24 -16.67
N PHE A 360 -0.58 -23.07 -16.02
CA PHE A 360 -0.62 -21.77 -16.67
C PHE A 360 0.79 -21.15 -16.65
N GLY A 361 1.36 -21.08 -17.85
CA GLY A 361 2.68 -20.56 -18.18
C GLY A 361 3.50 -21.63 -18.90
N THR A 362 4.05 -21.28 -20.06
CA THR A 362 4.90 -22.16 -20.88
C THR A 362 6.38 -21.76 -20.85
N ASP A 363 6.75 -20.91 -19.90
CA ASP A 363 8.14 -20.57 -19.60
C ASP A 363 8.92 -21.77 -19.05
N ASP A 364 10.24 -21.65 -18.95
CA ASP A 364 11.12 -22.71 -18.43
C ASP A 364 10.64 -23.27 -17.08
N ARG A 365 10.00 -22.41 -16.26
CA ARG A 365 9.38 -22.78 -14.98
C ARG A 365 8.19 -23.72 -15.17
N GLY A 366 7.26 -23.37 -16.06
CA GLY A 366 6.12 -24.20 -16.41
C GLY A 366 6.53 -25.54 -17.00
N ILE A 367 7.52 -25.54 -17.90
CA ILE A 367 8.05 -26.77 -18.51
C ILE A 367 8.67 -27.68 -17.44
N ASN A 368 9.54 -27.14 -16.58
CA ASN A 368 10.17 -27.91 -15.51
C ASN A 368 9.13 -28.51 -14.55
N LEU A 369 8.09 -27.74 -14.23
CA LEU A 369 6.98 -28.20 -13.39
C LEU A 369 6.20 -29.36 -14.05
N GLY A 370 5.93 -29.26 -15.35
CA GLY A 370 5.30 -30.35 -16.10
C GLY A 370 6.16 -31.61 -16.11
N SER A 371 7.49 -31.46 -16.22
CA SER A 371 8.43 -32.58 -16.21
C SER A 371 8.45 -33.31 -14.87
N LEU A 372 8.30 -32.60 -13.75
CA LEU A 372 8.19 -33.20 -12.41
C LEU A 372 6.93 -34.04 -12.26
N ILE A 373 5.81 -33.55 -12.78
CA ILE A 373 4.53 -34.27 -12.72
C ILE A 373 4.64 -35.57 -13.52
N GLN A 374 5.25 -35.54 -14.70
CA GLN A 374 5.48 -36.75 -15.51
C GLN A 374 6.46 -37.74 -14.89
N ARG A 375 7.49 -37.26 -14.18
CA ARG A 375 8.52 -38.10 -13.54
C ARG A 375 8.05 -38.79 -12.25
N GLY A 376 6.77 -38.74 -11.93
CA GLY A 376 6.17 -39.50 -10.84
C GLY A 376 5.87 -38.68 -9.59
N PHE A 377 5.49 -37.40 -9.73
CA PHE A 377 4.88 -36.67 -8.62
C PHE A 377 3.59 -37.40 -8.21
N PRO A 378 3.50 -37.98 -6.99
CA PRO A 378 2.37 -38.82 -6.65
C PRO A 378 1.09 -37.98 -6.61
N VAL A 379 -0.01 -38.54 -7.14
CA VAL A 379 -1.40 -37.99 -7.10
C VAL A 379 -1.73 -36.90 -8.15
N ALA A 380 -0.94 -36.76 -9.23
CA ALA A 380 -1.14 -35.70 -10.24
C ALA A 380 -1.04 -36.21 -11.69
N ARG A 381 -2.04 -35.89 -12.53
CA ARG A 381 -2.01 -36.09 -13.98
C ARG A 381 -2.06 -34.75 -14.70
N LEU A 382 -1.02 -34.43 -15.45
CA LEU A 382 -0.98 -33.24 -16.30
C LEU A 382 -1.96 -33.40 -17.47
N VAL A 383 -2.89 -32.46 -17.62
CA VAL A 383 -3.84 -32.40 -18.72
C VAL A 383 -3.26 -31.61 -19.90
N GLY A 384 -2.64 -30.47 -19.60
CA GLY A 384 -2.08 -29.59 -20.60
C GLY A 384 -1.58 -28.26 -20.05
N PHE A 385 -1.04 -27.46 -20.95
CA PHE A 385 -0.53 -26.13 -20.67
C PHE A 385 -1.51 -25.06 -21.11
N LEU A 386 -1.41 -23.89 -20.50
CA LEU A 386 -2.20 -22.70 -20.81
C LEU A 386 -1.25 -21.51 -20.91
N ASP A 387 -1.41 -20.70 -21.95
CA ASP A 387 -0.58 -19.52 -22.18
C ASP A 387 -1.37 -18.43 -22.90
N ASN A 388 -1.11 -17.17 -22.55
CA ASN A 388 -1.75 -16.04 -23.20
C ASN A 388 -1.04 -15.66 -24.51
N CYS A 389 0.16 -16.19 -24.77
CA CYS A 389 0.87 -15.99 -26.02
C CYS A 389 0.22 -16.80 -27.18
N PRO A 390 -0.23 -16.15 -28.28
CA PRO A 390 -0.86 -16.84 -29.41
C PRO A 390 0.08 -17.81 -30.13
N GLU A 391 1.39 -17.56 -30.12
CA GLU A 391 2.40 -18.27 -30.92
C GLU A 391 2.69 -19.70 -30.43
N VAL A 392 2.45 -19.94 -29.14
CA VAL A 392 2.65 -21.25 -28.48
C VAL A 392 1.38 -22.10 -28.47
N ARG A 393 0.23 -21.54 -28.88
CA ARG A 393 -1.06 -22.23 -28.87
C ARG A 393 -1.04 -23.45 -29.79
N GLY A 394 -1.51 -24.60 -29.30
CA GLY A 394 -1.54 -25.84 -30.06
C GLY A 394 -0.21 -26.55 -30.22
N ARG A 395 0.92 -25.96 -29.78
CA ARG A 395 2.20 -26.66 -29.69
C ARG A 395 2.13 -27.73 -28.60
N SER A 396 2.92 -28.79 -28.77
CA SER A 396 3.09 -29.82 -27.75
C SER A 396 4.36 -29.56 -26.96
N ILE A 397 4.25 -29.54 -25.64
CA ILE A 397 5.33 -29.36 -24.67
C ILE A 397 5.26 -30.57 -23.75
N LEU A 398 6.35 -31.35 -23.66
CA LEU A 398 6.39 -32.60 -22.87
C LEU A 398 5.21 -33.54 -23.22
N ASP A 399 4.91 -33.77 -24.49
CA ASP A 399 3.78 -34.59 -24.96
C ASP A 399 2.36 -34.09 -24.55
N HIS A 400 2.25 -32.86 -24.03
CA HIS A 400 0.99 -32.21 -23.71
C HIS A 400 0.76 -30.94 -24.52
N LYS A 401 -0.47 -30.71 -24.98
CA LYS A 401 -0.79 -29.52 -25.80
C LYS A 401 -0.95 -28.26 -24.94
N VAL A 402 -0.58 -27.12 -25.52
CA VAL A 402 -1.03 -25.80 -25.06
C VAL A 402 -2.48 -25.60 -25.49
N LEU A 403 -3.39 -25.75 -24.53
CA LEU A 403 -4.84 -25.89 -24.76
C LEU A 403 -5.51 -24.55 -25.11
N GLY A 404 -4.95 -23.43 -24.67
CA GLY A 404 -5.51 -22.10 -24.89
C GLY A 404 -4.93 -21.06 -23.95
N SER A 405 -5.72 -20.01 -23.73
CA SER A 405 -5.44 -18.83 -22.92
C SER A 405 -6.32 -18.78 -21.67
N GLU A 406 -6.11 -17.78 -20.80
CA GLU A 406 -6.93 -17.58 -19.60
C GLU A 406 -8.44 -17.48 -19.92
N ARG A 407 -8.79 -16.93 -21.08
CA ARG A 407 -10.18 -16.77 -21.53
C ARG A 407 -10.86 -18.11 -21.82
N ASP A 408 -10.08 -19.14 -22.11
CA ASP A 408 -10.58 -20.47 -22.47
C ASP A 408 -10.86 -21.34 -21.22
N LEU A 409 -10.51 -20.88 -20.01
CA LEU A 409 -10.68 -21.62 -18.75
C LEU A 409 -12.09 -22.21 -18.53
N PRO A 410 -13.20 -21.49 -18.80
CA PRO A 410 -14.55 -22.06 -18.67
C PRO A 410 -14.78 -23.24 -19.61
N THR A 411 -14.32 -23.14 -20.86
CA THR A 411 -14.43 -24.20 -21.87
C THR A 411 -13.52 -25.37 -21.55
N LEU A 412 -12.31 -25.11 -21.07
CA LEU A 412 -11.38 -26.17 -20.67
C LEU A 412 -11.89 -26.95 -19.46
N LEU A 413 -12.59 -26.28 -18.53
CA LEU A 413 -13.15 -26.96 -17.37
C LEU A 413 -14.29 -27.91 -17.77
N SER A 414 -15.14 -27.51 -18.72
CA SER A 414 -16.22 -28.37 -19.21
C SER A 414 -15.71 -29.57 -20.01
N VAL A 415 -14.64 -29.40 -20.79
CA VAL A 415 -14.06 -30.45 -21.64
C VAL A 415 -13.16 -31.40 -20.85
N TYR A 416 -12.21 -30.88 -20.09
CA TYR A 416 -11.16 -31.70 -19.46
C TYR A 416 -11.46 -32.07 -18.01
N ARG A 417 -12.39 -31.36 -17.35
CA ARG A 417 -12.76 -31.53 -15.93
C ARG A 417 -11.54 -31.60 -15.03
N PHE A 418 -10.72 -30.55 -15.04
CA PHE A 418 -9.51 -30.49 -14.23
C PHE A 418 -9.81 -29.99 -12.81
N ASP A 419 -9.06 -30.49 -11.84
CA ASP A 419 -9.26 -30.22 -10.41
C ASP A 419 -8.40 -29.05 -9.90
N GLN A 420 -7.26 -28.81 -10.57
CA GLN A 420 -6.29 -27.82 -10.13
C GLN A 420 -5.73 -26.98 -11.29
N LEU A 421 -5.53 -25.69 -11.01
CA LEU A 421 -4.87 -24.74 -11.88
C LEU A 421 -3.57 -24.26 -11.21
N TRP A 422 -2.43 -24.56 -11.82
CA TRP A 422 -1.10 -24.24 -11.29
C TRP A 422 -0.50 -23.09 -12.08
N LEU A 423 -0.11 -22.00 -11.43
CA LEU A 423 0.55 -20.86 -12.07
C LEU A 423 2.07 -20.98 -11.91
N SER A 424 2.82 -20.93 -13.02
CA SER A 424 4.30 -20.90 -13.02
C SER A 424 4.89 -19.51 -12.76
N PHE A 425 4.03 -18.48 -12.78
CA PHE A 425 4.39 -17.08 -12.56
C PHE A 425 3.57 -16.46 -11.42
N SER A 426 4.05 -15.32 -10.91
CA SER A 426 3.29 -14.51 -9.95
C SER A 426 2.33 -13.58 -10.70
N PRO A 427 1.00 -13.80 -10.67
CA PRO A 427 0.04 -12.92 -11.34
C PRO A 427 -0.03 -11.54 -10.68
N ASP A 428 -0.37 -10.52 -11.46
CA ASP A 428 -0.67 -9.19 -10.91
C ASP A 428 -1.91 -9.22 -9.98
N SER A 429 -2.15 -8.14 -9.22
CA SER A 429 -3.23 -8.10 -8.24
C SER A 429 -4.64 -8.27 -8.85
N ILE A 430 -4.86 -7.79 -10.07
CA ILE A 430 -6.17 -7.82 -10.74
C ILE A 430 -6.42 -9.23 -11.32
N GLN A 431 -5.42 -9.78 -12.01
CA GLN A 431 -5.44 -11.12 -12.57
C GLN A 431 -5.59 -12.16 -11.46
N ARG A 432 -4.87 -11.98 -10.35
CA ARG A 432 -4.98 -12.85 -9.18
C ARG A 432 -6.39 -12.87 -8.59
N GLU A 433 -6.99 -11.70 -8.36
CA GLU A 433 -8.35 -11.61 -7.84
C GLU A 433 -9.36 -12.27 -8.80
N ARG A 434 -9.20 -12.07 -10.11
CA ARG A 434 -10.04 -12.70 -11.14
C ARG A 434 -9.93 -14.23 -11.10
N LEU A 435 -8.71 -14.78 -11.06
CA LEU A 435 -8.46 -16.21 -11.02
C LEU A 435 -8.92 -16.85 -9.70
N GLU A 436 -8.67 -16.21 -8.55
CA GLU A 436 -9.14 -16.68 -7.24
C GLU A 436 -10.66 -16.71 -7.18
N LYS A 437 -11.34 -15.69 -7.72
CA LYS A 437 -12.80 -15.65 -7.79
C LYS A 437 -13.35 -16.77 -8.67
N TRP A 438 -12.80 -16.94 -9.87
CA TRP A 438 -13.27 -17.95 -10.82
C TRP A 438 -13.05 -19.37 -10.31
N THR A 439 -11.86 -19.68 -9.81
CA THR A 439 -11.52 -21.02 -9.28
C THR A 439 -12.41 -21.40 -8.10
N ARG A 440 -12.67 -20.47 -7.18
CA ARG A 440 -13.59 -20.66 -6.05
C ARG A 440 -15.03 -20.94 -6.47
N GLN A 441 -15.53 -20.26 -7.51
CA GLN A 441 -16.89 -20.46 -8.01
C GLN A 441 -17.08 -21.83 -8.69
N ASN A 442 -16.00 -22.38 -9.25
CA ASN A 442 -16.05 -23.59 -10.07
C ASN A 442 -15.47 -24.83 -9.35
N GLY A 443 -15.14 -24.72 -8.06
CA GLY A 443 -14.59 -25.84 -7.28
C GLY A 443 -13.17 -26.26 -7.69
N VAL A 444 -12.44 -25.42 -8.42
CA VAL A 444 -11.07 -25.67 -8.85
C VAL A 444 -10.10 -25.14 -7.79
N THR A 445 -9.03 -25.89 -7.50
CA THR A 445 -7.97 -25.42 -6.58
C THR A 445 -6.93 -24.59 -7.34
N LEU A 446 -6.78 -23.31 -6.98
CA LEU A 446 -5.72 -22.45 -7.51
C LEU A 446 -4.43 -22.61 -6.68
N ILE A 447 -3.32 -22.92 -7.35
CA ILE A 447 -1.99 -22.99 -6.73
C ILE A 447 -1.07 -22.01 -7.46
N ILE A 448 -0.57 -21.01 -6.73
CA ILE A 448 0.44 -20.08 -7.23
C ILE A 448 1.78 -20.56 -6.69
N LEU A 449 2.67 -21.01 -7.59
CA LEU A 449 3.99 -21.45 -7.16
C LEU A 449 4.86 -20.23 -6.86
N PRO A 450 5.50 -20.18 -5.68
CA PRO A 450 6.36 -19.06 -5.33
C PRO A 450 7.65 -19.09 -6.15
N GLU A 451 8.21 -17.90 -6.41
CA GLU A 451 9.59 -17.76 -6.88
C GLU A 451 10.53 -18.24 -5.77
N ILE A 452 11.01 -19.50 -5.83
CA ILE A 452 11.99 -20.00 -4.85
C ILE A 452 13.06 -20.85 -5.55
N PRO A 453 14.35 -20.50 -5.41
CA PRO A 453 15.50 -21.28 -5.92
C PRO A 453 15.66 -22.65 -5.25
N ALA A 454 14.83 -23.01 -4.26
CA ALA A 454 14.83 -24.32 -3.60
C ALA A 454 14.48 -25.48 -4.55
N PHE A 455 13.92 -25.16 -5.72
CA PHE A 455 13.67 -26.13 -6.77
C PHE A 455 14.91 -26.37 -7.66
N GLU A 456 15.85 -25.42 -7.77
CA GLU A 456 17.08 -25.58 -8.59
C GLU A 456 17.96 -26.75 -8.13
N GLY A 457 17.98 -27.06 -6.83
CA GLY A 457 18.74 -28.20 -6.28
C GLY A 457 18.08 -29.57 -6.48
N LEU A 458 16.80 -29.62 -6.87
CA LEU A 458 16.07 -30.84 -7.22
C LEU A 458 16.08 -31.12 -8.74
N PHE A 459 16.63 -30.19 -9.53
CA PHE A 459 16.70 -30.28 -10.98
C PHE A 459 18.15 -30.53 -11.43
N PRO A 460 18.49 -31.71 -11.96
CA PRO A 460 19.61 -31.78 -12.87
C PRO A 460 19.24 -30.94 -14.11
N SER A 461 20.07 -29.95 -14.45
CA SER A 461 19.91 -29.15 -15.66
C SER A 461 19.57 -30.06 -16.85
N PRO A 462 18.52 -29.79 -17.64
CA PRO A 462 18.38 -30.48 -18.90
C PRO A 462 19.58 -30.07 -19.75
N VAL A 463 20.47 -31.03 -20.00
CA VAL A 463 21.40 -30.98 -21.11
C VAL A 463 20.52 -30.96 -22.36
N LEU A 464 20.05 -29.78 -22.75
CA LEU A 464 19.78 -29.51 -24.15
C LEU A 464 21.15 -29.48 -24.80
N SER A 465 21.53 -30.66 -25.29
CA SER A 465 22.65 -30.90 -26.16
C SER A 465 22.76 -29.77 -27.18
N ARG A 466 23.90 -29.08 -27.12
CA ARG A 466 24.48 -28.31 -28.22
C ARG A 466 24.72 -29.26 -29.41
N GLU A 467 23.68 -29.63 -30.15
CA GLU A 467 23.81 -30.34 -31.43
C GLU A 467 22.70 -29.89 -32.39
N ASN A 468 22.83 -28.66 -32.89
CA ASN A 468 22.69 -28.29 -34.31
C ASN A 468 22.68 -26.76 -34.48
N PRO A 469 23.83 -26.14 -34.80
CA PRO A 469 23.90 -24.72 -35.16
C PRO A 469 23.41 -24.40 -36.59
N ASP A 470 23.12 -25.40 -37.41
CA ASP A 470 23.00 -25.21 -38.88
C ASP A 470 21.57 -24.96 -39.42
N LEU A 471 20.57 -24.81 -38.55
CA LEU A 471 19.19 -24.49 -38.98
C LEU A 471 18.83 -23.00 -38.90
N LEU A 472 19.81 -22.12 -38.64
CA LEU A 472 19.65 -20.65 -38.64
C LEU A 472 20.32 -19.95 -39.83
N ALA A 473 20.67 -20.68 -40.90
CA ALA A 473 21.39 -20.12 -42.05
C ALA A 473 20.76 -20.48 -43.41
N THR A 474 19.44 -20.34 -43.59
CA THR A 474 18.85 -20.19 -44.94
C THR A 474 17.53 -19.44 -44.85
N ASN A 475 17.59 -18.11 -44.84
CA ASN A 475 16.55 -17.24 -45.40
C ASN A 475 17.17 -15.86 -45.60
N GLY A 476 17.70 -15.64 -46.79
CA GLY A 476 18.33 -14.38 -47.14
C GLY A 476 18.69 -14.29 -48.61
N GLU A 477 17.74 -14.56 -49.52
CA GLU A 477 17.87 -14.14 -50.91
C GLU A 477 16.51 -14.16 -51.63
N VAL A 478 15.76 -13.05 -51.55
CA VAL A 478 14.90 -12.59 -52.65
C VAL A 478 14.87 -11.06 -52.62
N ALA A 479 15.67 -10.43 -53.48
CA ALA A 479 15.25 -9.28 -54.30
C ALA A 479 16.44 -8.80 -55.15
N ASN A 480 16.45 -9.21 -56.43
CA ASN A 480 16.82 -8.37 -57.56
C ASN A 480 16.73 -9.22 -58.84
N VAL A 481 15.73 -8.98 -59.70
CA VAL A 481 15.94 -8.59 -61.10
C VAL A 481 14.70 -7.78 -61.53
N SER A 482 15.00 -6.67 -62.22
CA SER A 482 14.14 -5.88 -63.11
C SER A 482 13.10 -6.63 -63.92
#